data_AF-A0A4Y2V8I6-F1
#
_entry.id   AF-A0A4Y2V8I6-F1
#
_cell.length_a   1.000
_cell.length_b   1.000
_cell.length_c   1.000
_cell.angle_alpha   90.00
_cell.angle_beta   90.00
_cell.angle_gamma   90.00
#
_symmetry.space_group_name_H-M   'P 1'
#
loop_
_entity.id
_entity.type
_entity.pdbx_description
1 polymer ?
#
loop_
_entity_poly.entity_id
_entity_poly.type
_entity_poly.pdbx_seq_one_letter_code
_entity_poly.pdbx_strand_id
1 'polypeptide(L)'
;MTESFVSTFTDIVQASDALTDVFEISQTTPTNLGNFMYDYIKASATNLGAQSPHTIADTVAKAVDVHFETVIPAAIVKVFANTAAKYLQSEGRLNPTNVASLAVSYADALTEIAKQNVKQDNPESKLKALMDGFEKFLTSVDLLVADKGQTIASAFANEVKLAGLEFRKGGNSYAIN
;
A
#
# COMPACT_ATOMS: atom_id res chain seq x y z
N MET A 1 -13.20 13.09 2.40
CA MET A 1 -11.98 12.97 3.24
C MET A 1 -11.02 11.98 2.62
N THR A 2 -11.41 10.72 2.45
CA THR A 2 -10.59 9.68 1.79
C THR A 2 -10.11 10.11 0.40
N GLU A 3 -11.01 10.60 -0.45
CA GLU A 3 -10.65 11.10 -1.79
C GLU A 3 -9.63 12.24 -1.75
N SER A 4 -9.80 13.19 -0.81
CA SER A 4 -8.88 14.31 -0.64
C SER A 4 -7.49 13.83 -0.19
N PHE A 5 -7.43 12.88 0.76
CA PHE A 5 -6.16 12.26 1.18
C PHE A 5 -5.47 11.60 -0.01
N VAL A 6 -6.22 10.78 -0.77
CA VAL A 6 -5.69 10.02 -1.90
C VAL A 6 -5.21 10.94 -3.00
N SER A 7 -5.95 12.02 -3.32
CA SER A 7 -5.52 13.03 -4.29
C SER A 7 -4.21 13.68 -3.84
N THR A 8 -4.18 14.24 -2.62
CA THR A 8 -2.97 14.90 -2.11
C THR A 8 -1.76 13.97 -2.10
N PHE A 9 -1.92 12.73 -1.64
CA PHE A 9 -0.83 11.75 -1.63
C PHE A 9 -0.35 11.42 -3.05
N THR A 10 -1.28 11.19 -3.98
CA THR A 10 -0.95 10.86 -5.38
C THR A 10 -0.22 12.01 -6.05
N ASP A 11 -0.64 13.25 -5.82
CA ASP A 11 0.01 14.45 -6.36
C ASP A 11 1.46 14.55 -5.86
N ILE A 12 1.71 14.25 -4.58
CA ILE A 12 3.05 14.24 -3.98
C ILE A 12 3.93 13.13 -4.59
N VAL A 13 3.38 11.92 -4.77
CA VAL A 13 4.10 10.81 -5.40
C VAL A 13 4.54 11.18 -6.82
N GLN A 14 3.62 11.76 -7.61
CA GLN A 14 3.90 12.16 -9.00
C GLN A 14 4.91 13.30 -9.11
N ALA A 15 5.01 14.16 -8.09
CA ALA A 15 5.96 15.26 -8.05
C ALA A 15 7.35 14.88 -7.52
N SER A 16 7.55 13.63 -7.07
CA SER A 16 8.77 13.17 -6.41
C SER A 16 9.40 12.01 -7.17
N ASP A 17 10.62 12.22 -7.68
CA ASP A 17 11.40 11.17 -8.36
C ASP A 17 11.63 9.96 -7.45
N ALA A 18 11.94 10.22 -6.17
CA ALA A 18 12.19 9.15 -5.19
C ALA A 18 10.94 8.30 -4.95
N LEU A 19 9.76 8.93 -4.84
CA LEU A 19 8.51 8.19 -4.64
C LEU A 19 8.05 7.50 -5.92
N THR A 20 8.21 8.14 -7.07
CA THR A 20 7.94 7.51 -8.37
C THR A 20 8.79 6.26 -8.53
N ASP A 21 10.09 6.31 -8.17
CA ASP A 21 10.97 5.15 -8.24
C ASP A 21 10.57 4.02 -7.26
N VAL A 22 10.13 4.34 -6.05
CA VAL A 22 9.59 3.35 -5.07
C VAL A 22 8.39 2.61 -5.64
N PHE A 23 7.47 3.32 -6.30
CA PHE A 23 6.27 2.72 -6.89
C PHE A 23 6.51 2.12 -8.27
N GLU A 24 7.68 2.36 -8.88
CA GLU A 24 8.08 1.75 -10.15
C GLU A 24 8.49 0.28 -9.93
N ILE A 25 7.46 -0.55 -9.75
CA ILE A 25 7.53 -1.99 -9.49
C ILE A 25 6.94 -2.82 -10.64
N SER A 26 6.80 -2.22 -11.82
CA SER A 26 6.24 -2.87 -13.03
C SER A 26 7.01 -4.14 -13.46
N GLN A 27 8.27 -4.25 -13.07
CA GLN A 27 9.12 -5.43 -13.29
C GLN A 27 8.75 -6.62 -12.38
N THR A 28 7.86 -6.42 -11.40
CA THR A 28 7.42 -7.45 -10.45
C THR A 28 6.15 -8.13 -10.97
N THR A 29 6.08 -9.46 -10.84
CA THR A 29 4.84 -10.20 -11.13
C THR A 29 3.87 -10.16 -9.93
N PRO A 30 2.55 -10.29 -10.13
CA PRO A 30 1.60 -10.39 -9.02
C PRO A 30 1.95 -11.49 -8.02
N THR A 31 2.41 -12.64 -8.50
CA THR A 31 2.88 -13.75 -7.65
C THR A 31 4.10 -13.36 -6.81
N ASN A 32 5.11 -12.71 -7.40
CA ASN A 32 6.29 -12.27 -6.65
C ASN A 32 5.93 -11.19 -5.62
N LEU A 33 5.03 -10.28 -5.98
CA LEU A 33 4.51 -9.25 -5.09
C LEU A 33 3.73 -9.87 -3.91
N GLY A 34 2.87 -10.85 -4.19
CA GLY A 34 2.11 -11.60 -3.18
C GLY A 34 3.01 -12.38 -2.22
N ASN A 35 4.00 -13.10 -2.75
CA ASN A 35 4.99 -13.83 -1.95
C ASN A 35 5.80 -12.90 -1.06
N PHE A 36 6.31 -11.79 -1.61
CA PHE A 36 7.02 -10.78 -0.83
C PHE A 36 6.16 -10.23 0.30
N MET A 37 4.92 -9.82 0.00
CA MET A 37 4.01 -9.30 1.00
C MET A 37 3.67 -10.34 2.07
N TYR A 38 3.50 -11.61 1.69
CA TYR A 38 3.25 -12.68 2.65
C TYR A 38 4.39 -12.78 3.68
N ASP A 39 5.63 -12.90 3.21
CA ASP A 39 6.78 -13.08 4.10
C ASP A 39 7.02 -11.84 4.97
N TYR A 40 6.92 -10.64 4.37
CA TYR A 40 7.07 -9.38 5.09
C TYR A 40 6.00 -9.21 6.18
N ILE A 41 4.72 -9.34 5.82
CA ILE A 41 3.60 -9.10 6.74
C ILE A 41 3.58 -10.15 7.84
N LYS A 42 3.89 -11.41 7.52
CA LYS A 42 4.02 -12.46 8.53
C LYS A 42 5.11 -12.11 9.55
N ALA A 43 6.28 -11.68 9.09
CA ALA A 43 7.37 -11.30 9.98
C ALA A 43 7.00 -10.10 10.85
N SER A 44 6.45 -9.03 10.27
CA SER A 44 5.99 -7.84 11.00
C SER A 44 4.91 -8.17 12.02
N ALA A 45 3.85 -8.88 11.63
CA ALA A 45 2.78 -9.26 12.53
C ALA A 45 3.27 -10.20 13.67
N THR A 46 4.26 -11.05 13.40
CA THR A 46 4.92 -11.86 14.44
C THR A 46 5.66 -10.98 15.43
N ASN A 47 6.43 -10.01 14.95
CA ASN A 47 7.20 -9.08 15.79
C ASN A 47 6.30 -8.18 16.65
N LEU A 48 5.12 -7.81 16.13
CA LEU A 48 4.09 -7.08 16.88
C LEU A 48 3.36 -7.97 17.90
N GLY A 49 3.51 -9.29 17.85
CA GLY A 49 2.84 -10.23 18.76
C GLY A 49 1.39 -10.55 18.36
N ALA A 50 1.05 -10.46 17.08
CA ALA A 50 -0.27 -10.84 16.60
C ALA A 50 -0.54 -12.33 16.82
N GLN A 51 -1.78 -12.69 17.16
CA GLN A 51 -2.17 -14.08 17.44
C GLN A 51 -2.16 -14.99 16.21
N SER A 52 -2.34 -14.43 15.00
CA SER A 52 -2.39 -15.21 13.76
C SER A 52 -1.67 -14.50 12.60
N PRO A 53 -0.33 -14.33 12.68
CA PRO A 53 0.45 -13.61 11.66
C PRO A 53 0.30 -14.19 10.25
N HIS A 54 0.19 -15.52 10.16
CA HIS A 54 -0.04 -16.24 8.91
C HIS A 54 -1.37 -15.87 8.23
N THR A 55 -2.45 -15.74 9.00
CA THR A 55 -3.77 -15.40 8.46
C THR A 55 -3.80 -13.97 7.92
N ILE A 56 -3.13 -13.05 8.61
CA ILE A 56 -2.99 -11.65 8.18
C ILE A 56 -2.22 -11.59 6.85
N ALA A 57 -1.07 -12.26 6.78
CA ALA A 57 -0.24 -12.32 5.58
C ALA A 57 -0.96 -12.97 4.40
N ASP A 58 -1.63 -14.10 4.63
CA ASP A 58 -2.38 -14.85 3.62
C ASP A 58 -3.55 -14.04 3.03
N THR A 59 -4.23 -13.24 3.87
CA THR A 59 -5.30 -12.33 3.42
C THR A 59 -4.80 -11.37 2.34
N VAL A 60 -3.62 -10.78 2.55
CA VAL A 60 -3.03 -9.82 1.60
C VAL A 60 -2.52 -10.52 0.35
N ALA A 61 -1.74 -11.59 0.51
CA ALA A 61 -1.13 -12.30 -0.61
C ALA A 61 -2.17 -12.88 -1.57
N LYS A 62 -3.24 -13.49 -1.05
CA LYS A 62 -4.35 -14.01 -1.86
C LYS A 62 -5.08 -12.92 -2.63
N ALA A 63 -5.28 -11.75 -2.03
CA ALA A 63 -5.96 -10.66 -2.72
C ALA A 63 -5.18 -10.21 -3.96
N VAL A 64 -3.85 -10.10 -3.83
CA VAL A 64 -2.95 -9.73 -4.94
C VAL A 64 -3.00 -10.80 -6.03
N ASP A 65 -2.83 -12.06 -5.67
CA ASP A 65 -2.80 -13.19 -6.61
C ASP A 65 -4.12 -13.36 -7.37
N VAL A 66 -5.26 -13.13 -6.70
CA VAL A 66 -6.60 -13.31 -7.31
C VAL A 66 -7.02 -12.12 -8.18
N HIS A 67 -6.57 -10.90 -7.88
CA HIS A 67 -7.14 -9.69 -8.49
C HIS A 67 -6.19 -8.92 -9.39
N PHE A 68 -4.89 -9.16 -9.33
CA PHE A 68 -3.93 -8.56 -10.24
C PHE A 68 -3.42 -9.58 -11.25
N GLU A 69 -3.74 -9.35 -12.52
CA GLU A 69 -3.12 -10.05 -13.66
C GLU A 69 -1.75 -9.45 -14.00
N THR A 70 -1.56 -8.16 -13.69
CA THR A 70 -0.30 -7.43 -13.84
C THR A 70 -0.20 -6.36 -12.75
N VAL A 71 1.03 -6.01 -12.37
CA VAL A 71 1.29 -4.97 -11.36
C VAL A 71 1.36 -3.62 -12.07
N ILE A 72 0.44 -2.73 -11.74
CA ILE A 72 0.34 -1.39 -12.33
C ILE A 72 0.71 -0.36 -11.26
N PRO A 73 1.85 0.35 -11.40
CA PRO A 73 2.32 1.33 -10.40
C PRO A 73 1.23 2.29 -9.91
N ALA A 74 0.49 2.92 -10.82
CA ALA A 74 -0.57 3.87 -10.47
C ALA A 74 -1.74 3.22 -9.69
N ALA A 75 -2.04 1.94 -9.94
CA ALA A 75 -3.05 1.22 -9.17
C ALA A 75 -2.54 0.91 -7.76
N ILE A 76 -1.26 0.52 -7.62
CA ILE A 76 -0.63 0.25 -6.33
C ILE A 76 -0.58 1.52 -5.46
N VAL A 77 -0.19 2.66 -6.02
CA VAL A 77 -0.24 3.97 -5.32
C VAL A 77 -1.62 4.20 -4.71
N LYS A 78 -2.68 4.02 -5.51
CA LYS A 78 -4.06 4.20 -5.06
C LYS A 78 -4.48 3.16 -4.02
N VAL A 79 -4.06 1.90 -4.15
CA VAL A 79 -4.36 0.85 -3.16
C VAL A 79 -3.79 1.23 -1.80
N PHE A 80 -2.52 1.60 -1.73
CA PHE A 80 -1.88 1.99 -0.48
C PHE A 80 -2.49 3.27 0.11
N ALA A 81 -2.71 4.29 -0.73
CA ALA A 81 -3.32 5.54 -0.29
C ALA A 81 -4.76 5.34 0.24
N ASN A 82 -5.58 4.56 -0.46
CA ASN A 82 -6.94 4.24 0.00
C ASN A 82 -6.93 3.41 1.27
N THR A 83 -6.02 2.44 1.38
CA THR A 83 -5.88 1.59 2.57
C THR A 83 -5.56 2.45 3.79
N ALA A 84 -4.55 3.32 3.68
CA ALA A 84 -4.19 4.27 4.73
C ALA A 84 -5.37 5.18 5.11
N ALA A 85 -5.97 5.83 4.10
CA ALA A 85 -7.05 6.78 4.31
C ALA A 85 -8.30 6.15 4.96
N LYS A 86 -8.74 4.99 4.46
CA LYS A 86 -9.91 4.28 4.97
C LYS A 86 -9.67 3.74 6.38
N TYR A 87 -8.46 3.25 6.66
CA TYR A 87 -8.10 2.78 8.00
C TYR A 87 -8.02 3.94 9.01
N LEU A 88 -7.37 5.06 8.65
CA LEU A 88 -7.39 6.28 9.47
C LEU A 88 -8.81 6.76 9.73
N GLN A 89 -9.68 6.70 8.72
CA GLN A 89 -11.08 7.10 8.87
C GLN A 89 -11.85 6.16 9.81
N SER A 90 -11.68 4.83 9.70
CA SER A 90 -12.34 3.88 10.59
C SER A 90 -11.89 4.00 12.05
N GLU A 91 -10.64 4.41 12.27
CA GLU A 91 -10.08 4.65 13.60
C GLU A 91 -10.31 6.11 14.08
N GLY A 92 -11.11 6.90 13.36
CA GLY A 92 -11.45 8.28 13.74
C GLY A 92 -10.28 9.27 13.70
N ARG A 93 -9.17 8.91 13.04
CA ARG A 93 -7.97 9.73 12.90
C ARG A 93 -8.03 10.69 11.71
N LEU A 94 -8.82 10.39 10.68
CA LEU A 94 -8.95 11.24 9.50
C LEU A 94 -10.12 12.22 9.64
N ASN A 95 -9.85 13.52 9.54
CA ASN A 95 -10.85 14.59 9.59
C ASN A 95 -10.52 15.72 8.59
N PRO A 96 -11.42 16.69 8.35
CA PRO A 96 -11.20 17.76 7.36
C PRO A 96 -9.99 18.66 7.67
N THR A 97 -9.57 18.75 8.93
CA THR A 97 -8.46 19.63 9.36
C THR A 97 -7.08 18.99 9.22
N ASN A 98 -6.97 17.66 9.17
CA ASN A 98 -5.70 16.95 9.12
C ASN A 98 -5.51 16.08 7.87
N VAL A 99 -6.49 16.01 6.98
CA VAL A 99 -6.45 15.14 5.78
C VAL A 99 -5.21 15.38 4.90
N ALA A 100 -4.86 16.64 4.64
CA ALA A 100 -3.71 16.98 3.81
C ALA A 100 -2.39 16.74 4.54
N SER A 101 -2.29 17.09 5.82
CA SER A 101 -1.06 16.89 6.61
C SER A 101 -0.77 15.41 6.85
N LEU A 102 -1.79 14.58 7.02
CA LEU A 102 -1.61 13.12 7.11
C LEU A 102 -1.18 12.51 5.77
N ALA A 103 -1.70 13.00 4.64
CA ALA A 103 -1.23 12.56 3.32
C ALA A 103 0.24 12.92 3.10
N VAL A 104 0.64 14.14 3.46
CA VAL A 104 2.05 14.60 3.43
C VAL A 104 2.91 13.73 4.36
N SER A 105 2.48 13.52 5.61
CA SER A 105 3.22 12.70 6.57
C SER A 105 3.42 11.26 6.08
N TYR A 106 2.46 10.70 5.34
CA TYR A 106 2.63 9.39 4.74
C TYR A 106 3.69 9.42 3.62
N ALA A 107 3.63 10.42 2.73
CA ALA A 107 4.63 10.58 1.68
C ALA A 107 6.04 10.85 2.24
N ASP A 108 6.15 11.59 3.33
CA ASP A 108 7.42 11.85 4.03
C ASP A 108 8.00 10.57 4.63
N ALA A 109 7.16 9.73 5.26
CA ALA A 109 7.58 8.44 5.79
C ALA A 109 8.15 7.53 4.69
N LEU A 110 7.47 7.45 3.54
CA LEU A 110 7.98 6.72 2.37
C LEU A 110 9.28 7.33 1.83
N THR A 111 9.35 8.66 1.73
CA THR A 111 10.53 9.36 1.20
C THR A 111 11.77 9.13 2.07
N GLU A 112 11.60 9.14 3.40
CA GLU A 112 12.69 8.87 4.34
C GLU A 112 13.24 7.45 4.16
N ILE A 113 12.35 6.46 4.10
CA ILE A 113 12.71 5.06 3.88
C ILE A 113 13.34 4.86 2.49
N ALA A 114 12.78 5.49 1.47
CA ALA A 114 13.26 5.38 0.09
C ALA A 114 14.73 5.78 -0.01
N LYS A 115 15.09 6.94 0.57
CA LYS A 115 16.46 7.47 0.59
C LYS A 115 17.45 6.57 1.32
N GLN A 116 16.99 5.77 2.27
CA GLN A 116 17.85 4.88 3.06
C GLN A 116 18.06 3.53 2.37
N ASN A 117 17.00 2.99 1.74
CA ASN A 117 16.91 1.56 1.45
C ASN A 117 16.75 1.22 -0.03
N VAL A 118 16.27 2.13 -0.88
CA VAL A 118 16.07 1.84 -2.31
C VAL A 118 17.42 1.77 -3.01
N LYS A 119 17.66 0.63 -3.65
CA LYS A 119 18.85 0.39 -4.45
C LYS A 119 18.44 0.30 -5.91
N GLN A 120 19.22 0.95 -6.76
CA GLN A 120 19.06 0.85 -8.21
C GLN A 120 19.03 -0.62 -8.64
N ASP A 121 18.11 -0.96 -9.54
CA ASP A 121 17.93 -2.31 -10.12
C ASP A 121 17.62 -3.43 -9.12
N ASN A 122 17.14 -3.10 -7.91
CA ASN A 122 16.65 -4.09 -6.95
C ASN A 122 15.15 -3.87 -6.65
N PRO A 123 14.25 -4.56 -7.36
CA PRO A 123 12.80 -4.47 -7.14
C PRO A 123 12.38 -4.81 -5.70
N GLU A 124 13.04 -5.77 -5.05
CA GLU A 124 12.73 -6.14 -3.67
C GLU A 124 13.02 -5.00 -2.69
N SER A 125 14.08 -4.21 -2.93
CA SER A 125 14.37 -3.03 -2.11
C SER A 125 13.28 -1.95 -2.20
N LYS A 126 12.64 -1.81 -3.37
CA LYS A 126 11.50 -0.91 -3.59
C LYS A 126 10.26 -1.41 -2.87
N LEU A 127 9.97 -2.71 -2.96
CA LEU A 127 8.86 -3.34 -2.22
C LEU A 127 9.05 -3.20 -0.71
N LYS A 128 10.27 -3.41 -0.22
CA LYS A 128 10.60 -3.20 1.18
C LYS A 128 10.41 -1.75 1.59
N ALA A 129 10.87 -0.80 0.77
CA ALA A 129 10.69 0.62 1.06
C ALA A 129 9.22 1.03 1.13
N LEU A 130 8.38 0.46 0.26
CA LEU A 130 6.94 0.68 0.27
C LEU A 130 6.29 0.18 1.57
N MET A 131 6.63 -1.05 1.98
CA MET A 131 6.07 -1.65 3.21
C MET A 131 6.59 -0.96 4.48
N ASP A 132 7.90 -0.74 4.58
CA ASP A 132 8.53 -0.04 5.71
C ASP A 132 7.98 1.39 5.84
N GLY A 133 7.76 2.10 4.74
CA GLY A 133 7.19 3.45 4.76
C GLY A 133 5.74 3.47 5.22
N PHE A 134 4.95 2.46 4.81
CA PHE A 134 3.58 2.29 5.31
C PHE A 134 3.54 1.97 6.81
N GLU A 135 4.38 1.05 7.29
CA GLU A 135 4.49 0.74 8.72
C GLU A 135 4.98 1.94 9.54
N LYS A 136 5.99 2.67 9.05
CA LYS A 136 6.50 3.88 9.69
C LYS A 136 5.41 4.93 9.82
N PHE A 137 4.59 5.12 8.78
CA PHE A 137 3.45 6.04 8.83
C PHE A 137 2.38 5.58 9.83
N LEU A 138 1.96 4.31 9.80
CA LEU A 138 0.97 3.81 10.76
C LEU A 138 1.48 3.85 12.20
N THR A 139 2.78 3.67 12.40
CA THR A 139 3.42 3.83 13.71
C THR A 139 3.38 5.28 14.18
N SER A 140 3.61 6.27 13.30
CA SER A 140 3.61 7.69 13.69
C SER A 140 2.24 8.23 14.08
N VAL A 141 1.16 7.52 13.74
CA VAL A 141 -0.22 7.84 14.14
C VAL A 141 -0.79 6.87 15.19
N ASP A 142 0.07 6.05 15.82
CA ASP A 142 -0.27 5.06 16.84
C ASP A 142 -1.33 4.03 16.39
N LEU A 143 -1.29 3.61 15.12
CA LEU A 143 -2.24 2.65 14.54
C LEU A 143 -1.62 1.32 14.09
N LEU A 144 -0.29 1.18 14.15
CA LEU A 144 0.38 -0.10 13.91
C LEU A 144 0.48 -0.90 15.20
N VAL A 145 -0.56 -1.67 15.50
CA VAL A 145 -0.67 -2.50 16.71
C VAL A 145 -1.15 -3.91 16.39
N ALA A 146 -0.79 -4.88 17.23
CA ALA A 146 -0.92 -6.31 16.97
C ALA A 146 -2.36 -6.77 16.67
N ASP A 147 -3.33 -6.18 17.38
CA ASP A 147 -4.76 -6.50 17.29
C ASP A 147 -5.42 -5.95 16.02
N LYS A 148 -4.77 -5.00 15.34
CA LYS A 148 -5.31 -4.35 14.13
C LYS A 148 -4.77 -4.91 12.82
N GLY A 149 -3.79 -5.81 12.87
CA GLY A 149 -3.16 -6.37 11.66
C GLY A 149 -4.17 -6.95 10.67
N GLN A 150 -5.17 -7.71 11.15
CA GLN A 150 -6.21 -8.27 10.28
C GLN A 150 -7.13 -7.20 9.68
N THR A 151 -7.42 -6.12 10.41
CA THR A 151 -8.22 -5.00 9.90
C THR A 151 -7.49 -4.31 8.75
N ILE A 152 -6.20 -4.02 8.91
CA ILE A 152 -5.36 -3.41 7.88
C ILE A 152 -5.26 -4.32 6.65
N ALA A 153 -4.98 -5.62 6.86
CA ALA A 153 -4.92 -6.61 5.78
C ALA A 153 -6.23 -6.72 5.00
N SER A 154 -7.38 -6.67 5.69
CA SER A 154 -8.69 -6.77 5.06
C SER A 154 -9.04 -5.49 4.28
N ALA A 155 -8.66 -4.32 4.80
CA ALA A 155 -8.78 -3.06 4.07
C ALA A 155 -7.94 -3.07 2.79
N PHE A 156 -6.68 -3.50 2.89
CA PHE A 156 -5.79 -3.64 1.74
C PHE A 156 -6.34 -4.61 0.69
N ALA A 157 -6.78 -5.80 1.12
CA ALA A 157 -7.36 -6.81 0.22
C ALA A 157 -8.59 -6.28 -0.53
N ASN A 158 -9.43 -5.48 0.13
CA ASN A 158 -10.57 -4.85 -0.50
C ASN A 158 -10.14 -3.81 -1.57
N GLU A 159 -9.13 -3.00 -1.29
CA GLU A 159 -8.63 -2.03 -2.27
C GLU A 159 -7.96 -2.70 -3.47
N VAL A 160 -7.22 -3.77 -3.25
CA VAL A 160 -6.66 -4.61 -4.34
C VAL A 160 -7.77 -5.16 -5.22
N LYS A 161 -8.84 -5.71 -4.62
CA LYS A 161 -10.02 -6.19 -5.35
C LYS A 161 -10.66 -5.09 -6.20
N LEU A 162 -10.85 -3.90 -5.62
CA LEU A 162 -11.45 -2.75 -6.32
C LEU A 162 -10.56 -2.33 -7.51
N ALA A 163 -9.25 -2.18 -7.30
CA ALA A 163 -8.31 -1.84 -8.34
C ALA A 163 -8.29 -2.88 -9.48
N GLY A 164 -8.29 -4.18 -9.16
CA GLY A 164 -8.34 -5.25 -10.15
C GLY A 164 -9.67 -5.30 -10.93
N LEU A 165 -10.79 -4.89 -10.32
CA LEU A 165 -12.07 -4.74 -11.01
C LEU A 165 -12.09 -3.51 -11.93
N GLU A 166 -11.54 -2.38 -11.49
CA GLU A 166 -11.43 -1.17 -12.30
C GLU A 166 -10.57 -1.41 -13.54
N PHE A 167 -9.43 -2.09 -13.40
CA PHE A 167 -8.57 -2.43 -14.52
C PHE A 167 -9.30 -3.29 -15.57
N ARG A 168 -10.02 -4.33 -15.13
CA ARG A 168 -10.79 -5.18 -16.06
C ARG A 168 -11.92 -4.43 -16.77
N LYS A 169 -12.58 -3.50 -16.07
CA LYS A 169 -13.60 -2.62 -16.69
C LYS A 169 -12.98 -1.65 -17.69
N GLY A 170 -11.83 -1.06 -17.36
CA GLY A 170 -11.08 -0.16 -18.24
C GLY A 170 -10.49 -0.86 -19.48
N GLY A 171 -10.04 -2.10 -19.33
CA GLY A 171 -9.53 -2.93 -20.43
C GLY A 171 -10.59 -3.31 -21.47
N ASN A 172 -11.85 -3.48 -21.07
CA ASN A 172 -12.96 -3.71 -22.00
C ASN A 172 -13.34 -2.46 -22.83
N SER A 173 -12.84 -1.27 -22.48
CA SER A 173 -13.07 -0.04 -23.25
C SER A 173 -12.17 0.11 -24.49
N TYR A 174 -11.17 -0.77 -24.65
CA TYR A 174 -10.26 -0.78 -25.81
C TYR A 174 -10.54 -1.93 -26.79
N ALA A 175 -11.65 -2.66 -26.61
CA ALA A 175 -12.07 -3.74 -27.48
C ALA A 175 -13.32 -3.36 -28.30
N ILE A 176 -13.41 -2.14 -28.85
CA ILE A 176 -14.38 -1.84 -29.92
C ILE A 176 -13.77 -0.82 -30.90
N ASN A 177 -13.71 -1.28 -32.17
CA ASN A 177 -13.31 -0.66 -33.44
C ASN A 177 -11.86 -0.78 -33.87
#